data_AF-A0A3C0WEH4-F1
#
_entry.id   AF-A0A3C0WEH4-F1
#
_cell.length_a   1.000
_cell.length_b   1.000
_cell.length_c   1.000
_cell.angle_alpha   90.00
_cell.angle_beta   90.00
_cell.angle_gamma   90.00
#
_symmetry.space_group_name_H-M   'P 1'
#
loop_
_entity.id
_entity.type
_entity.pdbx_description
1 polymer ?
#
loop_
_entity_poly.entity_id
_entity_poly.type
_entity_poly.pdbx_seq_one_letter_code
_entity_poly.pdbx_strand_id
1 'polypeptide(L)'
;MEAFVIPTGSMAEGLHGRHMDVDCPECGFQYQTTASDENADEIDLKLVATGKCPVCRHVHRYDRDAPNQRSFSGDRILVNKLSYVFGDPQRWDVIVFKFPGNATQNYIKRLIGLPGEQVRIFNGDIYTRPLNESESQFVIARKPARKQLTMMHKVHDSEYRSRTLNLIRYPYRWRKVGFEAVDKYDGPWSDQDGNFPFVTDGSHDGDQFINYYHIPCRQDWWNEINRRLAGYWEAVESGDMTTANNILMRSELVGKIPHPQHSSIVLDFVAYNNYSFFNYGRKPDAFIDSNAREQVVRDKADGVHWVGDLCVETDIDIDSDSGELVLQIIEGMIAHQCRIDVSTGTATLVIDDGRQLFT
;
A
#
# COMPACT_ATOMS: atom_id res chain seq x y z
N MET A 1 -7.24 26.72 -21.87
CA MET A 1 -7.01 25.33 -21.41
C MET A 1 -6.45 24.54 -22.56
N GLU A 2 -5.47 23.66 -22.32
CA GLU A 2 -4.96 22.72 -23.31
C GLU A 2 -4.99 21.31 -22.71
N ALA A 3 -5.34 20.30 -23.51
CA ALA A 3 -5.39 18.93 -23.08
C ALA A 3 -4.05 18.22 -23.35
N PHE A 4 -3.55 17.45 -22.38
CA PHE A 4 -2.35 16.63 -22.52
C PHE A 4 -2.63 15.19 -22.10
N VAL A 5 -1.97 14.25 -22.77
CA VAL A 5 -1.89 12.85 -22.33
C VAL A 5 -0.58 12.66 -21.59
N ILE A 6 -0.61 11.99 -20.44
CA ILE A 6 0.59 11.66 -19.67
C ILE A 6 1.20 10.37 -20.21
N PRO A 7 2.39 10.40 -20.83
CA PRO A 7 2.94 9.20 -21.44
C PRO A 7 3.61 8.27 -20.41
N THR A 8 4.21 8.82 -19.35
CA THR A 8 5.03 8.08 -18.39
C THR A 8 4.51 8.20 -16.97
N GLY A 9 4.63 7.13 -16.19
CA GLY A 9 4.13 7.05 -14.82
C GLY A 9 4.97 7.77 -13.75
N SER A 10 5.74 8.79 -14.13
CA SER A 10 6.69 9.44 -13.21
C SER A 10 6.05 10.31 -12.12
N MET A 11 4.73 10.42 -12.13
CA MET A 11 3.88 11.11 -11.15
C MET A 11 2.82 10.17 -10.56
N ALA A 12 2.90 8.86 -10.84
CA ALA A 12 1.99 7.87 -10.31
C ALA A 12 2.19 7.69 -8.79
N GLU A 13 1.16 7.34 -8.04
CA GLU A 13 -0.21 6.99 -8.48
C GLU A 13 -1.15 8.21 -8.62
N GLY A 14 -0.68 9.43 -8.30
CA GLY A 14 -1.54 10.61 -8.39
C GLY A 14 -1.88 11.04 -9.83
N LEU A 15 -1.01 10.74 -10.78
CA LEU A 15 -1.20 10.98 -12.21
C LEU A 15 -0.55 9.85 -13.00
N HIS A 16 -1.37 8.99 -13.59
CA HIS A 16 -0.91 7.79 -14.27
C HIS A 16 -0.44 8.10 -15.68
N GLY A 17 0.74 7.56 -16.01
CA GLY A 17 1.18 7.45 -17.40
C GLY A 17 0.45 6.32 -18.09
N ARG A 18 1.03 5.78 -19.18
CA ARG A 18 0.55 4.50 -19.71
C ARG A 18 0.60 3.44 -18.58
N HIS A 19 -0.55 2.84 -18.31
CA HIS A 19 -0.79 1.96 -17.16
C HIS A 19 -1.83 0.88 -17.49
N MET A 20 -1.99 -0.08 -16.60
CA MET A 20 -3.08 -1.07 -16.61
C MET A 20 -3.81 -1.02 -15.28
N ASP A 21 -5.13 -1.20 -15.33
CA ASP A 21 -5.94 -1.52 -14.16
C ASP A 21 -5.94 -3.04 -13.99
N VAL A 22 -5.79 -3.49 -12.75
CA VAL A 22 -5.60 -4.90 -12.43
C VAL A 22 -6.48 -5.30 -11.27
N ASP A 23 -7.33 -6.30 -11.50
CA ASP A 23 -8.01 -7.05 -10.44
C ASP A 23 -7.10 -8.19 -9.96
N CYS A 24 -6.75 -8.20 -8.68
CA CYS A 24 -5.99 -9.31 -8.12
C CYS A 24 -6.83 -10.60 -8.12
N PRO A 25 -6.39 -11.71 -8.76
CA PRO A 25 -7.17 -12.94 -8.84
C PRO A 25 -7.34 -13.65 -7.49
N GLU A 26 -6.49 -13.34 -6.50
CA GLU A 26 -6.50 -13.97 -5.19
C GLU A 26 -7.41 -13.28 -4.16
N CYS A 27 -7.42 -11.95 -4.16
CA CYS A 27 -8.12 -11.15 -3.14
C CYS A 27 -9.14 -10.16 -3.72
N GLY A 28 -9.21 -10.03 -5.05
CA GLY A 28 -10.11 -9.08 -5.73
C GLY A 28 -9.68 -7.62 -5.65
N PHE A 29 -8.57 -7.28 -4.97
CA PHE A 29 -8.13 -5.90 -4.83
C PHE A 29 -7.78 -5.30 -6.19
N GLN A 30 -8.36 -4.14 -6.48
CA GLN A 30 -8.08 -3.35 -7.67
C GLN A 30 -6.87 -2.45 -7.44
N TYR A 31 -5.89 -2.53 -8.33
CA TYR A 31 -4.71 -1.69 -8.29
C TYR A 31 -4.17 -1.38 -9.68
N GLN A 32 -3.33 -0.35 -9.77
CA GLN A 32 -2.69 0.05 -11.03
C GLN A 32 -1.25 -0.45 -11.10
N THR A 33 -0.83 -0.82 -12.31
CA THR A 33 0.59 -1.06 -12.65
C THR A 33 0.99 -0.17 -13.83
N THR A 34 2.25 0.27 -13.86
CA THR A 34 2.76 0.95 -15.05
C THR A 34 2.74 0.02 -16.26
N ALA A 35 2.58 0.63 -17.43
CA ALA A 35 2.80 0.06 -18.75
C ALA A 35 3.58 1.03 -19.63
N SER A 36 4.34 1.95 -19.02
CA SER A 36 5.08 3.01 -19.72
C SER A 36 6.07 2.46 -20.76
N ASP A 37 6.60 1.25 -20.52
CA ASP A 37 7.54 0.58 -21.43
C ASP A 37 6.84 -0.24 -22.53
N GLU A 38 5.51 -0.33 -22.54
CA GLU A 38 4.72 -0.94 -23.64
C GLU A 38 4.55 0.03 -24.80
N ASN A 39 5.64 0.67 -25.22
CA ASN A 39 5.59 1.65 -26.29
C ASN A 39 5.65 0.95 -27.67
N ALA A 40 4.64 1.18 -28.50
CA ALA A 40 4.50 0.54 -29.82
C ALA A 40 5.55 1.04 -30.84
N ASP A 41 6.21 2.15 -30.53
CA ASP A 41 7.27 2.72 -31.37
C ASP A 41 8.65 2.09 -31.10
N GLU A 42 8.80 1.23 -30.09
CA GLU A 42 10.03 0.46 -29.85
C GLU A 42 10.09 -0.81 -30.71
N ILE A 43 11.26 -1.05 -31.31
CA ILE A 43 11.53 -2.21 -32.20
C ILE A 43 11.34 -3.55 -31.46
N ASP A 44 11.64 -3.58 -30.16
CA ASP A 44 11.40 -4.71 -29.27
C ASP A 44 10.26 -4.37 -28.30
N LEU A 45 9.01 -4.64 -28.72
CA LEU A 45 7.84 -4.50 -27.86
C LEU A 45 8.03 -5.29 -26.54
N LYS A 46 8.16 -4.57 -25.43
CA LYS A 46 8.13 -5.12 -24.09
C LYS A 46 6.71 -5.08 -23.58
N LEU A 47 6.22 -6.23 -23.15
CA LEU A 47 4.90 -6.33 -22.53
C LEU A 47 5.07 -6.58 -21.04
N VAL A 48 4.42 -5.78 -20.21
CA VAL A 48 4.37 -5.99 -18.77
C VAL A 48 3.71 -7.34 -18.46
N ALA A 49 4.46 -8.26 -17.91
CA ALA A 49 4.10 -9.66 -17.79
C ALA A 49 3.24 -9.96 -16.55
N THR A 50 3.68 -9.39 -15.44
CA THR A 50 3.23 -9.72 -14.11
C THR A 50 3.31 -8.48 -13.24
N GLY A 51 2.59 -8.50 -12.13
CA GLY A 51 2.84 -7.60 -11.01
C GLY A 51 2.39 -8.21 -9.70
N LYS A 52 2.62 -7.46 -8.62
CA LYS A 52 2.37 -7.89 -7.24
C LYS A 52 1.23 -7.08 -6.65
N CYS A 53 0.21 -7.76 -6.14
CA CYS A 53 -0.86 -7.11 -5.42
C CYS A 53 -0.32 -6.41 -4.15
N PRO A 54 -0.61 -5.13 -3.90
CA PRO A 54 -0.10 -4.42 -2.73
C PRO A 54 -0.72 -4.94 -1.41
N VAL A 55 -1.95 -5.47 -1.47
CA VAL A 55 -2.67 -5.96 -0.29
C VAL A 55 -2.26 -7.39 0.06
N CYS A 56 -2.52 -8.37 -0.80
CA CYS A 56 -2.25 -9.77 -0.48
C CYS A 56 -0.86 -10.27 -0.89
N ARG A 57 -0.10 -9.48 -1.66
CA ARG A 57 1.25 -9.81 -2.19
C ARG A 57 1.31 -10.93 -3.21
N HIS A 58 0.16 -11.44 -3.65
CA HIS A 58 0.14 -12.43 -4.71
C HIS A 58 0.70 -11.82 -6.00
N VAL A 59 1.72 -12.47 -6.57
CA VAL A 59 2.24 -12.18 -7.90
C VAL A 59 1.47 -13.01 -8.91
N HIS A 60 0.89 -12.34 -9.90
CA HIS A 60 0.16 -13.01 -10.96
C HIS A 60 0.49 -12.46 -12.34
N ARG A 61 0.20 -13.26 -13.35
CA ARG A 61 0.32 -12.88 -14.76
C ARG A 61 -0.88 -12.05 -15.18
N TYR A 62 -0.64 -11.12 -16.08
CA TYR A 62 -1.70 -10.41 -16.78
C TYR A 62 -2.14 -11.21 -18.01
N ASP A 63 -3.43 -11.53 -18.07
CA ASP A 63 -4.13 -12.07 -19.22
C ASP A 63 -4.36 -10.93 -20.23
N ARG A 64 -3.57 -10.93 -21.31
CA ARG A 64 -3.65 -9.87 -22.33
C ARG A 64 -4.86 -9.99 -23.26
N ASP A 65 -5.48 -11.15 -23.26
CA ASP A 65 -6.70 -11.38 -24.03
C ASP A 65 -7.92 -10.86 -23.26
N ALA A 66 -7.80 -10.68 -21.93
CA ALA A 66 -8.83 -10.08 -21.10
C ALA A 66 -9.00 -8.58 -21.41
N PRO A 67 -10.23 -8.11 -21.68
CA PRO A 67 -10.50 -6.70 -22.02
C PRO A 67 -10.06 -5.71 -20.94
N ASN A 68 -10.07 -6.12 -19.67
CA ASN A 68 -9.73 -5.32 -18.49
C ASN A 68 -8.22 -5.29 -18.18
N GLN A 69 -7.36 -5.91 -18.98
CA GLN A 69 -5.90 -5.96 -18.71
C GLN A 69 -5.05 -5.48 -19.90
N ARG A 70 -5.63 -4.59 -20.71
CA ARG A 70 -4.93 -3.83 -21.75
C ARG A 70 -4.38 -2.52 -21.19
N SER A 71 -3.26 -2.05 -21.75
CA SER A 71 -2.68 -0.79 -21.34
C SER A 71 -3.46 0.42 -21.86
N PHE A 72 -3.76 1.36 -20.97
CA PHE A 72 -4.31 2.66 -21.29
C PHE A 72 -3.21 3.60 -21.78
N SER A 73 -3.53 4.56 -22.65
CA SER A 73 -2.55 5.55 -23.12
C SER A 73 -2.01 6.48 -22.02
N GLY A 74 -2.62 6.46 -20.85
CA GLY A 74 -2.36 7.33 -19.70
C GLY A 74 -3.42 8.42 -19.50
N ASP A 75 -3.35 9.08 -18.35
CA ASP A 75 -4.33 10.06 -17.93
C ASP A 75 -4.37 11.27 -18.86
N ARG A 76 -5.55 11.87 -18.99
CA ARG A 76 -5.76 13.11 -19.73
C ARG A 76 -5.98 14.26 -18.77
N ILE A 77 -5.12 15.26 -18.83
CA ILE A 77 -5.19 16.43 -17.96
C ILE A 77 -5.50 17.69 -18.75
N LEU A 78 -6.23 18.61 -18.12
CA LEU A 78 -6.45 19.96 -18.62
C LEU A 78 -5.47 20.92 -17.93
N VAL A 79 -4.63 21.56 -18.72
CA VAL A 79 -3.60 22.49 -18.23
C VAL A 79 -4.09 23.92 -18.40
N ASN A 80 -4.13 24.66 -17.29
CA ASN A 80 -4.41 26.08 -17.30
C ASN A 80 -3.12 26.89 -17.46
N LYS A 81 -2.81 27.30 -18.70
CA LYS A 81 -1.68 28.17 -19.00
C LYS A 81 -1.85 29.60 -18.47
N LEU A 82 -3.08 30.06 -18.26
CA LEU A 82 -3.36 31.44 -17.84
C LEU A 82 -3.11 31.64 -16.35
N SER A 83 -3.11 30.57 -15.52
CA SER A 83 -2.88 30.70 -14.08
C SER A 83 -1.57 31.40 -13.75
N TYR A 84 -0.50 31.10 -14.50
CA TYR A 84 0.82 31.68 -14.28
C TYR A 84 1.06 33.00 -15.01
N VAL A 85 0.05 33.55 -15.68
CA VAL A 85 0.06 34.94 -16.16
C VAL A 85 -0.27 35.90 -15.02
N PHE A 86 -1.07 35.46 -14.05
CA PHE A 86 -1.62 36.30 -12.99
C PHE A 86 -1.13 35.95 -11.57
N GLY A 87 -0.33 34.90 -11.41
CA GLY A 87 0.21 34.51 -10.12
C GLY A 87 1.44 33.60 -10.24
N ASP A 88 2.28 33.63 -9.22
CA ASP A 88 3.48 32.79 -9.16
C ASP A 88 3.16 31.34 -8.79
N PRO A 89 3.93 30.37 -9.31
CA PRO A 89 3.72 28.97 -9.00
C PRO A 89 3.99 28.69 -7.52
N GLN A 90 3.09 27.91 -6.92
CA GLN A 90 3.15 27.59 -5.51
C GLN A 90 3.75 26.21 -5.29
N ARG A 91 4.41 26.03 -4.14
CA ARG A 91 4.90 24.71 -3.75
C ARG A 91 3.76 23.68 -3.80
N TRP A 92 4.11 22.46 -4.19
CA TRP A 92 3.21 21.32 -4.39
C TRP A 92 2.30 21.40 -5.60
N ASP A 93 2.37 22.44 -6.41
CA ASP A 93 1.62 22.50 -7.66
C ASP A 93 2.12 21.44 -8.64
N VAL A 94 1.20 20.90 -9.44
CA VAL A 94 1.55 20.06 -10.58
C VAL A 94 1.82 21.01 -11.75
N ILE A 95 3.06 21.01 -12.22
CA ILE A 95 3.51 21.91 -13.28
C ILE A 95 3.83 21.13 -14.55
N VAL A 96 3.51 21.75 -15.68
CA VAL A 96 3.91 21.27 -17.00
C VAL A 96 4.94 22.23 -17.57
N PHE A 97 6.11 21.71 -17.94
CA PHE A 97 7.21 22.53 -18.45
C PHE A 97 7.92 21.81 -19.59
N LYS A 98 8.64 22.58 -20.42
CA LYS A 98 9.50 22.01 -21.47
C LYS A 98 10.74 21.40 -20.86
N PHE A 99 11.09 20.18 -21.25
CA PHE A 99 12.32 19.54 -20.79
C PHE A 99 13.53 20.41 -21.16
N PRO A 100 14.38 20.82 -20.20
CA PRO A 100 15.48 21.74 -20.50
C PRO A 100 16.52 21.18 -21.48
N GLY A 101 16.71 19.85 -21.53
CA GLY A 101 17.64 19.21 -22.45
C GLY A 101 17.11 19.03 -23.88
N ASN A 102 15.78 19.11 -24.08
CA ASN A 102 15.12 19.09 -25.38
C ASN A 102 13.73 19.71 -25.27
N ALA A 103 13.59 20.97 -25.72
CA ALA A 103 12.38 21.78 -25.56
C ALA A 103 11.16 21.30 -26.38
N THR A 104 11.28 20.21 -27.13
CA THR A 104 10.12 19.60 -27.82
C THR A 104 9.25 18.81 -26.86
N GLN A 105 9.83 18.20 -25.83
CA GLN A 105 9.12 17.31 -24.89
C GLN A 105 8.55 18.09 -23.69
N ASN A 106 7.29 17.81 -23.34
CA ASN A 106 6.67 18.33 -22.12
C ASN A 106 6.90 17.35 -20.97
N TYR A 107 7.27 17.86 -19.79
CA TYR A 107 7.38 17.11 -18.55
C TYR A 107 6.32 17.60 -17.58
N ILE A 108 5.79 16.66 -16.79
CA ILE A 108 4.85 16.93 -15.72
C ILE A 108 5.52 16.51 -14.43
N LYS A 109 5.68 17.43 -13.48
CA LYS A 109 6.29 17.18 -12.17
C LYS A 109 5.57 17.96 -11.08
N ARG A 110 5.79 17.54 -9.83
CA ARG A 110 5.41 18.34 -8.66
C ARG A 110 6.47 19.39 -8.39
N LEU A 111 6.06 20.65 -8.24
CA LEU A 111 6.95 21.74 -7.86
C LEU A 111 7.31 21.61 -6.39
N ILE A 112 8.57 21.27 -6.12
CA ILE A 112 9.07 21.11 -4.75
C ILE A 112 9.90 22.31 -4.31
N GLY A 113 10.79 22.84 -5.14
CA GLY A 113 11.64 23.98 -4.80
C GLY A 113 11.17 25.28 -5.43
N LEU A 114 11.29 26.38 -4.68
CA LEU A 114 10.99 27.74 -5.12
C LEU A 114 12.27 28.57 -5.24
N PRO A 115 12.23 29.73 -5.92
CA PRO A 115 13.36 30.66 -5.91
C PRO A 115 13.70 31.16 -4.50
N GLY A 116 14.99 31.36 -4.23
CA GLY A 116 15.45 31.98 -2.97
C GLY A 116 15.56 31.04 -1.77
N GLU A 117 15.53 29.72 -1.97
CA GLU A 117 15.64 28.73 -0.89
C GLU A 117 16.62 27.60 -1.21
N GLN A 118 17.03 26.91 -0.15
CA GLN A 118 17.67 25.62 -0.17
C GLN A 118 16.64 24.54 0.14
N VAL A 119 16.64 23.49 -0.67
CA VAL A 119 15.79 22.31 -0.47
C VAL A 119 16.66 21.14 -0.04
N ARG A 120 16.20 20.39 0.96
CA ARG A 120 16.80 19.13 1.39
C ARG A 120 15.73 18.05 1.34
N ILE A 121 16.07 16.92 0.73
CA ILE A 121 15.23 15.72 0.75
C ILE A 121 15.88 14.74 1.71
N PHE A 122 15.17 14.34 2.76
CA PHE A 122 15.70 13.45 3.77
C PHE A 122 14.57 12.58 4.31
N ASN A 123 14.78 11.25 4.34
CA ASN A 123 13.81 10.26 4.82
C ASN A 123 12.39 10.39 4.22
N GLY A 124 12.28 10.82 2.96
CA GLY A 124 11.00 11.00 2.26
C GLY A 124 10.37 12.39 2.45
N ASP A 125 10.85 13.17 3.42
CA ASP A 125 10.40 14.53 3.67
C ASP A 125 11.19 15.56 2.87
N ILE A 126 10.50 16.67 2.61
CA ILE A 126 11.07 17.86 2.02
C ILE A 126 11.27 18.89 3.13
N TYR A 127 12.50 19.37 3.25
CA TYR A 127 12.83 20.47 4.14
C TYR A 127 13.29 21.67 3.33
N THR A 128 12.93 22.86 3.80
CA THR A 128 13.24 24.11 3.13
C THR A 128 13.90 25.08 4.09
N ARG A 129 14.73 25.96 3.53
CA ARG A 129 15.38 27.04 4.27
C ARG A 129 15.65 28.23 3.34
N PRO A 130 15.47 29.49 3.76
CA PRO A 130 15.85 30.64 2.96
C PRO A 130 17.35 30.62 2.59
N LEU A 131 17.69 30.99 1.35
CA LEU A 131 19.06 30.94 0.84
C LEU A 131 19.99 31.94 1.55
N ASN A 132 19.43 33.05 2.02
CA ASN A 132 20.13 34.13 2.72
C ASN A 132 20.28 33.90 4.25
N GLU A 133 19.72 32.81 4.79
CA GLU A 133 19.73 32.54 6.23
C GLU A 133 20.46 31.23 6.54
N SER A 134 21.79 31.21 6.34
CA SER A 134 22.61 30.01 6.52
C SER A 134 22.61 29.42 7.94
N GLU A 135 22.32 30.24 8.95
CA GLU A 135 22.22 29.85 10.36
C GLU A 135 20.83 29.32 10.75
N SER A 136 19.80 29.54 9.91
CA SER A 136 18.46 29.05 10.20
C SER A 136 18.37 27.52 10.05
N GLN A 137 17.44 26.91 10.78
CA GLN A 137 17.19 25.49 10.69
C GLN A 137 16.35 25.16 9.45
N PHE A 138 16.57 23.97 8.89
CA PHE A 138 15.68 23.42 7.88
C PHE A 138 14.34 23.07 8.52
N VAL A 139 13.25 23.63 7.98
CA VAL A 139 11.89 23.32 8.42
C VAL A 139 11.22 22.38 7.42
N ILE A 140 10.39 21.47 7.92
CA ILE A 140 9.62 20.59 7.05
C ILE A 140 8.64 21.43 6.21
N ALA A 141 8.70 21.27 4.90
CA ALA A 141 7.71 21.81 4.00
C ALA A 141 6.50 20.88 4.04
N ARG A 142 5.54 21.19 4.91
CA ARG A 142 4.31 20.40 5.06
C ARG A 142 3.46 20.52 3.78
N LYS A 143 2.88 19.40 3.38
CA LYS A 143 1.86 19.38 2.32
C LYS A 143 0.55 19.90 2.92
N PRO A 144 -0.21 20.76 2.22
CA PRO A 144 -1.57 21.07 2.65
C PRO A 144 -2.40 19.79 2.81
N ALA A 145 -3.23 19.69 3.84
CA ALA A 145 -3.99 18.47 4.18
C ALA A 145 -4.67 17.82 2.97
N ARG A 146 -5.38 18.61 2.14
CA ARG A 146 -6.01 18.13 0.90
C ARG A 146 -5.02 17.45 -0.06
N LYS A 147 -3.81 17.99 -0.21
CA LYS A 147 -2.78 17.45 -1.11
C LYS A 147 -2.14 16.20 -0.49
N GLN A 148 -2.01 16.14 0.84
CA GLN A 148 -1.54 14.95 1.54
C GLN A 148 -2.52 13.78 1.38
N LEU A 149 -3.81 14.00 1.62
CA LEU A 149 -4.86 12.98 1.48
C LEU A 149 -4.90 12.38 0.06
N THR A 150 -4.80 13.20 -0.99
CA THR A 150 -4.76 12.71 -2.38
C THR A 150 -3.49 11.92 -2.72
N MET A 151 -2.45 11.99 -1.90
CA MET A 151 -1.20 11.27 -2.08
C MET A 151 -1.06 10.06 -1.16
N MET A 152 -2.07 9.75 -0.35
CA MET A 152 -2.05 8.56 0.50
C MET A 152 -2.17 7.30 -0.36
N HIS A 153 -1.38 6.29 -0.01
CA HIS A 153 -1.40 4.99 -0.67
C HIS A 153 -1.91 3.93 0.28
N LYS A 154 -2.73 3.02 -0.23
CA LYS A 154 -3.31 1.95 0.56
C LYS A 154 -2.27 0.85 0.78
N VAL A 155 -1.89 0.63 2.04
CA VAL A 155 -0.93 -0.42 2.47
C VAL A 155 -1.63 -1.72 2.93
N HIS A 156 -2.90 -1.60 3.31
CA HIS A 156 -3.76 -2.70 3.70
C HIS A 156 -5.22 -2.32 3.49
N ASP A 157 -6.03 -3.31 3.15
CA ASP A 157 -7.47 -3.24 3.19
C ASP A 157 -8.00 -4.52 3.82
N SER A 158 -8.82 -4.39 4.87
CA SER A 158 -9.39 -5.55 5.58
C SER A 158 -10.44 -6.27 4.74
N GLU A 159 -11.06 -5.58 3.77
CA GLU A 159 -12.08 -6.16 2.89
C GLU A 159 -11.48 -7.13 1.86
N TYR A 160 -10.23 -6.91 1.46
CA TYR A 160 -9.59 -7.62 0.35
C TYR A 160 -8.61 -8.69 0.83
N ARG A 161 -9.16 -9.69 1.52
CA ARG A 161 -8.38 -10.82 1.99
C ARG A 161 -8.33 -11.95 0.97
N SER A 162 -7.13 -12.49 0.74
CA SER A 162 -6.96 -13.61 -0.19
C SER A 162 -7.69 -14.85 0.30
N ARG A 163 -8.38 -15.52 -0.64
CA ARG A 163 -9.03 -16.82 -0.40
C ARG A 163 -8.00 -17.88 0.03
N THR A 164 -6.84 -17.91 -0.62
CA THR A 164 -5.75 -18.81 -0.28
C THR A 164 -5.22 -18.56 1.13
N LEU A 165 -4.99 -17.31 1.51
CA LEU A 165 -4.52 -16.96 2.86
C LEU A 165 -5.56 -17.30 3.94
N ASN A 166 -6.86 -17.25 3.61
CA ASN A 166 -7.93 -17.75 4.47
C ASN A 166 -7.89 -19.27 4.64
N LEU A 167 -7.74 -20.01 3.54
CA LEU A 167 -7.72 -21.47 3.55
C LEU A 167 -6.63 -22.03 4.46
N ILE A 168 -5.46 -21.40 4.46
CA ILE A 168 -4.31 -21.82 5.28
C ILE A 168 -4.29 -21.18 6.67
N ARG A 169 -5.31 -20.38 7.03
CA ARG A 169 -5.38 -19.62 8.29
C ARG A 169 -4.15 -18.73 8.53
N TYR A 170 -3.67 -18.04 7.49
CA TYR A 170 -2.65 -17.02 7.66
C TYR A 170 -3.16 -15.95 8.65
N PRO A 171 -2.33 -15.27 9.46
CA PRO A 171 -2.85 -14.33 10.45
C PRO A 171 -3.52 -13.11 9.79
N TYR A 172 -4.48 -12.51 10.49
CA TYR A 172 -4.99 -11.19 10.16
C TYR A 172 -3.99 -10.12 10.60
N ARG A 173 -4.00 -8.96 9.94
CA ARG A 173 -3.14 -7.85 10.34
C ARG A 173 -3.71 -7.14 11.57
N TRP A 174 -5.03 -7.01 11.65
CA TRP A 174 -5.73 -6.58 12.86
C TRP A 174 -5.91 -7.78 13.79
N ARG A 175 -5.40 -7.67 15.01
CA ARG A 175 -5.46 -8.75 16.03
C ARG A 175 -5.54 -8.16 17.43
N LYS A 176 -6.06 -8.96 18.34
CA LYS A 176 -6.23 -8.61 19.75
C LYS A 176 -4.94 -8.53 20.57
N VAL A 177 -3.80 -8.99 20.04
CA VAL A 177 -2.56 -9.19 20.81
C VAL A 177 -2.12 -7.87 21.46
N GLY A 178 -2.13 -7.82 22.79
CA GLY A 178 -1.47 -6.78 23.60
C GLY A 178 0.02 -7.08 23.78
N PHE A 179 0.72 -6.28 24.58
CA PHE A 179 2.18 -6.45 24.84
C PHE A 179 2.56 -7.79 25.53
N GLU A 180 1.60 -8.66 25.87
CA GLU A 180 1.85 -9.97 26.50
C GLU A 180 1.25 -11.14 25.69
N ALA A 181 1.87 -12.32 25.86
CA ALA A 181 1.87 -13.47 24.96
C ALA A 181 0.49 -14.02 24.50
N VAL A 182 0.54 -14.62 23.30
CA VAL A 182 -0.54 -15.15 22.43
C VAL A 182 -1.50 -16.14 23.11
N ASP A 183 -1.15 -16.73 24.25
CA ASP A 183 -1.92 -17.82 24.86
C ASP A 183 -2.75 -17.39 26.10
N LYS A 184 -2.81 -16.08 26.42
CA LYS A 184 -3.54 -15.56 27.61
C LYS A 184 -4.41 -14.33 27.34
N TYR A 185 -4.85 -14.11 26.10
CA TYR A 185 -5.67 -12.94 25.80
C TYR A 185 -7.16 -13.20 26.06
N ASP A 186 -7.61 -13.00 27.30
CA ASP A 186 -9.02 -12.83 27.69
C ASP A 186 -9.40 -11.32 27.63
N GLY A 187 -9.22 -10.68 26.48
CA GLY A 187 -9.58 -9.27 26.33
C GLY A 187 -11.01 -9.06 25.79
N PRO A 188 -11.52 -7.81 25.85
CA PRO A 188 -12.92 -7.47 25.60
C PRO A 188 -13.37 -7.67 24.15
N TRP A 189 -12.41 -7.71 23.23
CA TRP A 189 -12.70 -7.89 21.83
C TRP A 189 -12.96 -9.37 21.56
N SER A 190 -14.14 -9.67 21.05
CA SER A 190 -14.51 -10.95 20.46
C SER A 190 -14.44 -10.85 18.93
N ASP A 191 -14.29 -11.99 18.28
CA ASP A 191 -14.34 -12.10 16.82
C ASP A 191 -15.47 -13.06 16.44
N GLN A 192 -15.94 -12.97 15.20
CA GLN A 192 -16.75 -14.03 14.62
C GLN A 192 -15.78 -15.03 13.97
N ASP A 193 -15.68 -16.25 14.53
CA ASP A 193 -14.83 -17.34 14.02
C ASP A 193 -13.30 -17.05 14.00
N GLY A 194 -12.78 -16.22 14.90
CA GLY A 194 -11.35 -15.93 15.01
C GLY A 194 -10.85 -14.71 14.22
N ASN A 195 -11.74 -14.00 13.51
CA ASN A 195 -11.35 -13.05 12.47
C ASN A 195 -12.17 -11.73 12.45
N PHE A 196 -11.66 -10.73 11.72
CA PHE A 196 -12.32 -9.44 11.47
C PHE A 196 -13.71 -9.62 10.80
N PRO A 197 -14.74 -8.83 11.16
CA PRO A 197 -14.72 -7.71 12.10
C PRO A 197 -14.63 -8.13 13.58
N PHE A 198 -14.08 -7.23 14.42
CA PHE A 198 -14.02 -7.42 15.87
C PHE A 198 -15.16 -6.70 16.56
N VAL A 199 -15.71 -7.28 17.63
CA VAL A 199 -16.82 -6.73 18.41
C VAL A 199 -16.44 -6.69 19.88
N THR A 200 -16.77 -5.59 20.56
CA THR A 200 -16.61 -5.43 22.01
C THR A 200 -17.94 -5.01 22.61
N ASP A 201 -18.22 -5.45 23.84
CA ASP A 201 -19.40 -5.00 24.60
C ASP A 201 -19.13 -3.72 25.41
N GLY A 202 -17.90 -3.20 25.37
CA GLY A 202 -17.51 -1.99 26.09
C GLY A 202 -17.53 -2.13 27.62
N SER A 203 -17.61 -3.35 28.15
CA SER A 203 -17.78 -3.60 29.59
C SER A 203 -16.49 -3.45 30.43
N HIS A 204 -15.34 -3.29 29.77
CA HIS A 204 -14.04 -3.29 30.42
C HIS A 204 -13.57 -1.88 30.76
N ASP A 205 -12.99 -1.73 31.95
CA ASP A 205 -12.40 -0.47 32.38
C ASP A 205 -11.11 -0.16 31.60
N GLY A 206 -10.94 1.12 31.25
CA GLY A 206 -9.74 1.65 30.57
C GLY A 206 -9.72 1.45 29.06
N ASP A 207 -8.65 1.95 28.41
CA ASP A 207 -8.48 1.84 26.97
C ASP A 207 -8.15 0.38 26.58
N GLN A 208 -8.88 -0.15 25.58
CA GLN A 208 -8.76 -1.53 25.12
C GLN A 208 -8.58 -1.58 23.61
N PHE A 209 -7.41 -2.01 23.15
CA PHE A 209 -7.03 -1.91 21.74
C PHE A 209 -7.07 -3.23 20.99
N ILE A 210 -7.51 -3.17 19.73
CA ILE A 210 -7.06 -4.09 18.68
C ILE A 210 -5.85 -3.47 17.99
N ASN A 211 -4.81 -4.28 17.75
CA ASN A 211 -3.54 -3.81 17.20
C ASN A 211 -3.38 -4.22 15.74
N TYR A 212 -2.82 -3.32 14.95
CA TYR A 212 -2.42 -3.58 13.58
C TYR A 212 -0.96 -4.05 13.51
N TYR A 213 -0.74 -5.19 12.86
CA TYR A 213 0.56 -5.75 12.56
C TYR A 213 0.75 -5.80 11.05
N HIS A 214 1.77 -5.10 10.54
CA HIS A 214 2.09 -5.12 9.12
C HIS A 214 2.87 -6.39 8.75
N ILE A 215 2.15 -7.50 8.56
CA ILE A 215 2.69 -8.81 8.17
C ILE A 215 2.20 -9.24 6.78
N PRO A 216 2.67 -8.59 5.71
CA PRO A 216 2.38 -9.04 4.35
C PRO A 216 2.99 -10.42 4.09
N CYS A 217 2.26 -11.28 3.36
CA CYS A 217 2.78 -12.58 2.95
C CYS A 217 3.91 -12.40 1.93
N ARG A 218 5.13 -12.83 2.27
CA ARG A 218 6.28 -12.70 1.38
C ARG A 218 6.18 -13.61 0.16
N GLN A 219 6.94 -13.32 -0.89
CA GLN A 219 6.89 -14.09 -2.13
C GLN A 219 7.36 -15.54 -1.97
N ASP A 220 8.40 -15.78 -1.16
CA ASP A 220 8.86 -17.14 -0.83
C ASP A 220 7.77 -17.97 -0.14
N TRP A 221 6.97 -17.33 0.71
CA TRP A 221 5.80 -17.95 1.31
C TRP A 221 4.71 -18.26 0.29
N TRP A 222 4.38 -17.31 -0.60
CA TRP A 222 3.45 -17.55 -1.69
C TRP A 222 3.86 -18.73 -2.58
N ASN A 223 5.14 -18.83 -2.92
CA ASN A 223 5.68 -19.94 -3.72
C ASN A 223 5.48 -21.29 -3.02
N GLU A 224 5.73 -21.34 -1.71
CA GLU A 224 5.55 -22.55 -0.91
C GLU A 224 4.07 -22.92 -0.75
N ILE A 225 3.20 -21.94 -0.51
CA ILE A 225 1.74 -22.14 -0.43
C ILE A 225 1.22 -22.73 -1.74
N ASN A 226 1.58 -22.12 -2.87
CA ASN A 226 1.13 -22.56 -4.20
C ASN A 226 1.58 -23.99 -4.51
N ARG A 227 2.81 -24.37 -4.15
CA ARG A 227 3.31 -25.75 -4.34
C ARG A 227 2.46 -26.77 -3.60
N ARG A 228 1.94 -26.41 -2.42
CA ARG A 228 1.11 -27.30 -1.59
C ARG A 228 -0.34 -27.35 -2.01
N LEU A 229 -0.87 -26.22 -2.50
CA LEU A 229 -2.25 -26.15 -2.97
C LEU A 229 -2.51 -27.16 -4.09
N ALA A 230 -1.53 -27.45 -4.95
CA ALA A 230 -1.66 -28.50 -5.97
C ALA A 230 -2.04 -29.86 -5.34
N GLY A 231 -1.26 -30.32 -4.36
CA GLY A 231 -1.56 -31.58 -3.64
C GLY A 231 -2.83 -31.51 -2.79
N TYR A 232 -3.17 -30.33 -2.25
CA TYR A 232 -4.44 -30.13 -1.56
C TYR A 232 -5.63 -30.34 -2.50
N TRP A 233 -5.62 -29.73 -3.69
CA TRP A 233 -6.71 -29.86 -4.66
C TRP A 233 -6.80 -31.29 -5.21
N GLU A 234 -5.67 -31.96 -5.47
CA GLU A 234 -5.66 -33.39 -5.83
C GLU A 234 -6.32 -34.26 -4.74
N ALA A 235 -6.04 -33.99 -3.46
CA ALA A 235 -6.66 -34.70 -2.34
C ALA A 235 -8.16 -34.40 -2.22
N VAL A 236 -8.58 -33.15 -2.43
CA VAL A 236 -10.00 -32.77 -2.45
C VAL A 236 -10.74 -33.44 -3.62
N GLU A 237 -10.18 -33.43 -4.82
CA GLU A 237 -10.75 -34.04 -6.02
C GLU A 237 -10.87 -35.57 -5.91
N SER A 238 -9.94 -36.21 -5.21
CA SER A 238 -10.00 -37.65 -4.89
C SER A 238 -10.88 -38.01 -3.70
N GLY A 239 -11.44 -37.00 -3.00
CA GLY A 239 -12.28 -37.18 -1.82
C GLY A 239 -11.52 -37.51 -0.53
N ASP A 240 -10.19 -37.49 -0.55
CA ASP A 240 -9.35 -37.72 0.63
C ASP A 240 -9.22 -36.44 1.47
N MET A 241 -10.29 -36.12 2.19
CA MET A 241 -10.32 -34.98 3.10
C MET A 241 -9.32 -35.09 4.25
N THR A 242 -8.85 -36.29 4.58
CA THR A 242 -7.83 -36.47 5.63
C THR A 242 -6.49 -35.95 5.14
N THR A 243 -6.08 -36.33 3.93
CA THR A 243 -4.87 -35.80 3.30
C THR A 243 -4.98 -34.31 3.01
N ALA A 244 -6.12 -33.85 2.49
CA ALA A 244 -6.35 -32.43 2.25
C ALA A 244 -6.20 -31.59 3.55
N ASN A 245 -6.84 -32.01 4.63
CA ASN A 245 -6.71 -31.35 5.93
C ASN A 245 -5.29 -31.43 6.49
N ASN A 246 -4.59 -32.55 6.31
CA ASN A 246 -3.20 -32.70 6.76
C ASN A 246 -2.25 -31.75 6.00
N ILE A 247 -2.45 -31.56 4.69
CA ILE A 247 -1.64 -30.64 3.87
C ILE A 247 -1.75 -29.20 4.39
N LEU A 248 -2.96 -28.79 4.82
CA LEU A 248 -3.19 -27.46 5.40
C LEU A 248 -2.73 -27.35 6.86
N MET A 249 -3.10 -28.31 7.71
CA MET A 249 -3.03 -28.20 9.17
C MET A 249 -1.72 -28.68 9.81
N ARG A 250 -0.95 -29.58 9.19
CA ARG A 250 0.25 -30.19 9.80
C ARG A 250 1.59 -29.56 9.39
N SER A 251 1.58 -28.44 8.69
CA SER A 251 2.81 -27.93 8.11
C SER A 251 3.70 -27.19 9.11
N GLU A 252 5.02 -27.41 9.01
CA GLU A 252 6.05 -26.56 9.61
C GLU A 252 5.92 -25.07 9.22
N LEU A 253 5.10 -24.74 8.21
CA LEU A 253 4.80 -23.37 7.80
C LEU A 253 3.90 -22.68 8.81
N VAL A 254 2.82 -23.31 9.29
CA VAL A 254 1.95 -22.68 10.31
C VAL A 254 2.77 -22.31 11.56
N GLY A 255 3.71 -23.16 11.97
CA GLY A 255 4.64 -22.86 13.06
C GLY A 255 5.74 -21.84 12.74
N LYS A 256 5.98 -21.53 11.45
CA LYS A 256 6.95 -20.52 10.98
C LYS A 256 6.27 -19.22 10.54
N ILE A 257 4.93 -19.16 10.51
CA ILE A 257 4.18 -17.95 10.19
C ILE A 257 4.61 -16.87 11.17
N PRO A 258 4.91 -15.64 10.70
CA PRO A 258 5.23 -14.54 11.59
C PRO A 258 4.08 -14.29 12.56
N HIS A 259 4.36 -14.51 13.84
CA HIS A 259 3.51 -14.08 14.94
C HIS A 259 4.23 -12.95 15.67
N PRO A 260 4.30 -11.75 15.09
CA PRO A 260 4.93 -10.62 15.74
C PRO A 260 4.25 -10.39 17.08
N GLN A 261 5.04 -10.36 18.15
CA GLN A 261 4.58 -10.04 19.49
C GLN A 261 4.62 -8.53 19.77
N HIS A 262 5.22 -7.77 18.86
CA HIS A 262 5.41 -6.32 18.98
C HIS A 262 5.11 -5.63 17.66
N SER A 263 4.67 -4.38 17.74
CA SER A 263 4.50 -3.51 16.58
C SER A 263 5.84 -3.32 15.88
N SER A 264 5.81 -3.27 14.54
CA SER A 264 6.97 -3.06 13.70
C SER A 264 6.77 -1.84 12.81
N ILE A 265 7.86 -1.28 12.31
CA ILE A 265 7.81 -0.26 11.26
C ILE A 265 7.02 -0.83 10.06
N VAL A 266 6.12 -0.02 9.51
CA VAL A 266 5.40 -0.36 8.29
C VAL A 266 6.35 -0.14 7.11
N LEU A 267 6.70 -1.24 6.44
CA LEU A 267 7.59 -1.26 5.28
C LEU A 267 6.81 -1.82 4.09
N ASP A 268 6.69 -1.04 3.01
CA ASP A 268 5.88 -1.44 1.85
C ASP A 268 6.52 -1.06 0.50
N PHE A 269 5.86 -1.39 -0.60
CA PHE A 269 6.21 -1.02 -1.96
C PHE A 269 5.03 -0.34 -2.65
N VAL A 270 5.31 0.34 -3.77
CA VAL A 270 4.27 0.91 -4.64
C VAL A 270 4.03 -0.04 -5.81
N ALA A 271 2.82 -0.59 -5.92
CA ALA A 271 2.48 -1.60 -6.93
C ALA A 271 2.67 -1.09 -8.35
N TYR A 272 2.43 0.20 -8.57
CA TYR A 272 2.64 0.86 -9.85
C TYR A 272 4.03 0.59 -10.47
N ASN A 273 5.08 0.48 -9.64
CA ASN A 273 6.46 0.28 -10.08
C ASN A 273 6.97 -1.16 -9.87
N ASN A 274 6.09 -2.09 -9.50
CA ASN A 274 6.45 -3.45 -9.12
C ASN A 274 5.95 -4.45 -10.17
N TYR A 275 6.76 -4.65 -11.22
CA TYR A 275 6.38 -5.43 -12.39
C TYR A 275 7.59 -6.15 -13.02
N SER A 276 7.30 -7.10 -13.92
CA SER A 276 8.29 -7.72 -14.81
C SER A 276 7.85 -7.63 -16.28
N PHE A 277 8.75 -7.90 -17.22
CA PHE A 277 8.47 -7.87 -18.66
C PHE A 277 8.64 -9.24 -19.30
N PHE A 278 7.89 -9.48 -20.37
CA PHE A 278 8.23 -10.48 -21.38
C PHE A 278 8.86 -9.81 -22.59
N ASN A 279 9.94 -10.41 -23.09
CA ASN A 279 10.41 -10.15 -24.45
C ASN A 279 9.68 -11.12 -25.39
N TYR A 280 9.00 -10.59 -26.41
CA TYR A 280 8.14 -11.35 -27.35
C TYR A 280 8.89 -12.48 -28.11
N GLY A 281 10.23 -12.57 -28.02
CA GLY A 281 11.05 -13.62 -28.62
C GLY A 281 11.28 -14.89 -27.78
N ARG A 282 10.77 -15.01 -26.54
CA ARG A 282 10.87 -16.24 -25.72
C ARG A 282 9.47 -16.77 -25.37
N LYS A 283 9.27 -18.09 -25.52
CA LYS A 283 7.96 -18.76 -25.46
C LYS A 283 7.13 -18.42 -24.20
N PRO A 284 5.79 -18.30 -24.31
CA PRO A 284 4.90 -17.90 -23.22
C PRO A 284 4.77 -18.89 -22.04
N ASP A 285 5.14 -20.16 -22.22
CA ASP A 285 4.68 -21.27 -21.37
C ASP A 285 5.68 -21.69 -20.27
N ALA A 286 6.84 -21.04 -20.16
CA ALA A 286 7.94 -21.48 -19.30
C ALA A 286 7.84 -21.05 -17.81
N PHE A 287 6.64 -20.73 -17.32
CA PHE A 287 6.46 -20.13 -15.98
C PHE A 287 6.25 -21.14 -14.83
N ILE A 288 6.17 -22.44 -15.14
CA ILE A 288 6.24 -23.53 -14.15
C ILE A 288 7.39 -24.46 -14.52
N ASP A 289 8.61 -23.92 -14.60
CA ASP A 289 9.81 -24.75 -14.47
C ASP A 289 10.47 -24.37 -13.14
N SER A 290 10.46 -25.31 -12.21
CA SER A 290 11.12 -25.23 -10.90
C SER A 290 12.62 -24.91 -10.99
N ASN A 291 13.21 -24.91 -12.20
CA ASN A 291 14.63 -24.65 -12.43
C ASN A 291 14.91 -23.44 -13.35
N ALA A 292 13.91 -22.74 -13.89
CA ALA A 292 14.15 -21.55 -14.69
C ALA A 292 14.52 -20.37 -13.77
N ARG A 293 15.76 -19.87 -13.90
CA ARG A 293 16.28 -18.69 -13.20
C ARG A 293 15.47 -17.43 -13.53
N GLU A 294 14.35 -17.29 -12.83
CA GLU A 294 13.68 -16.12 -12.28
C GLU A 294 13.97 -14.75 -12.95
N GLN A 295 13.02 -14.27 -13.76
CA GLN A 295 12.66 -12.84 -13.74
C GLN A 295 11.50 -12.66 -12.77
N VAL A 296 11.72 -13.10 -11.53
CA VAL A 296 10.80 -12.84 -10.41
C VAL A 296 10.72 -11.34 -10.24
N VAL A 297 9.49 -10.85 -10.09
CA VAL A 297 9.18 -9.49 -9.63
C VAL A 297 10.19 -9.10 -8.55
N ARG A 298 10.86 -7.95 -8.69
CA ARG A 298 12.05 -7.60 -7.88
C ARG A 298 11.72 -7.57 -6.37
N ASP A 299 11.88 -8.69 -5.67
CA ASP A 299 11.66 -8.80 -4.22
C ASP A 299 12.61 -7.92 -3.41
N LYS A 300 13.77 -7.54 -3.99
CA LYS A 300 14.76 -6.67 -3.33
C LYS A 300 14.24 -5.28 -2.97
N ALA A 301 13.10 -4.84 -3.53
CA ALA A 301 12.48 -3.55 -3.24
C ALA A 301 11.27 -3.67 -2.30
N ASP A 302 10.89 -4.87 -1.87
CA ASP A 302 9.82 -5.03 -0.90
C ASP A 302 10.32 -4.59 0.48
N GLY A 303 9.68 -3.56 1.04
CA GLY A 303 9.97 -3.10 2.40
C GLY A 303 11.30 -2.38 2.58
N VAL A 304 11.92 -1.86 1.51
CA VAL A 304 13.09 -0.97 1.61
C VAL A 304 12.71 0.48 1.97
N HIS A 305 11.43 0.82 1.84
CA HIS A 305 10.90 2.15 2.14
C HIS A 305 9.90 2.04 3.29
N TRP A 306 10.20 2.74 4.38
CA TRP A 306 9.30 2.87 5.50
C TRP A 306 8.23 3.91 5.21
N VAL A 307 7.04 3.70 5.77
CA VAL A 307 5.89 4.60 5.62
C VAL A 307 5.96 5.66 6.71
N GLY A 308 6.23 6.91 6.30
CA GLY A 308 6.38 8.04 7.23
C GLY A 308 5.09 8.71 7.65
N ASP A 309 4.14 8.82 6.73
CA ASP A 309 2.81 9.37 7.02
C ASP A 309 1.81 8.20 7.09
N LEU A 310 1.24 7.96 8.27
CA LEU A 310 0.21 6.93 8.47
C LEU A 310 -1.17 7.57 8.59
N CYS A 311 -2.15 6.92 7.97
CA CYS A 311 -3.57 7.21 8.18
C CYS A 311 -4.28 5.88 8.41
N VAL A 312 -5.32 5.92 9.25
CA VAL A 312 -6.25 4.82 9.43
C VAL A 312 -7.64 5.31 9.05
N GLU A 313 -8.34 4.51 8.28
CA GLU A 313 -9.74 4.68 7.93
C GLU A 313 -10.46 3.39 8.34
N THR A 314 -11.62 3.54 8.97
CA THR A 314 -12.39 2.43 9.51
C THR A 314 -13.86 2.79 9.55
N ASP A 315 -14.70 1.81 9.25
CA ASP A 315 -16.13 1.86 9.53
C ASP A 315 -16.38 1.19 10.89
N ILE A 316 -17.18 1.83 11.74
CA ILE A 316 -17.48 1.36 13.10
C ILE A 316 -18.97 1.54 13.36
N ASP A 317 -19.63 0.44 13.69
CA ASP A 317 -21.00 0.45 14.20
C ASP A 317 -20.98 0.57 15.73
N ILE A 318 -21.75 1.52 16.26
CA ILE A 318 -21.82 1.80 17.70
C ILE A 318 -23.27 1.66 18.17
N ASP A 319 -23.53 0.63 18.97
CA ASP A 319 -24.86 0.35 19.55
C ASP A 319 -25.08 1.03 20.92
N SER A 320 -24.02 1.59 21.52
CA SER A 320 -24.06 2.26 22.83
C SER A 320 -24.40 3.76 22.68
N ASP A 321 -25.05 4.35 23.69
CA ASP A 321 -25.29 5.79 23.80
C ASP A 321 -24.19 6.53 24.56
N SER A 322 -23.18 5.80 25.05
CA SER A 322 -22.12 6.31 25.93
C SER A 322 -20.81 5.54 25.73
N GLY A 323 -19.72 6.14 26.22
CA GLY A 323 -18.36 5.63 26.08
C GLY A 323 -17.49 6.51 25.18
N GLU A 324 -16.27 6.04 24.93
CA GLU A 324 -15.29 6.74 24.11
C GLU A 324 -14.67 5.77 23.09
N LEU A 325 -14.63 6.19 21.83
CA LEU A 325 -13.91 5.51 20.78
C LEU A 325 -12.53 6.15 20.63
N VAL A 326 -11.47 5.33 20.68
CA VAL A 326 -10.08 5.79 20.53
C VAL A 326 -9.47 5.22 19.26
N LEU A 327 -9.07 6.10 18.34
CA LEU A 327 -8.21 5.77 17.22
C LEU A 327 -6.78 6.22 17.54
N GLN A 328 -5.81 5.31 17.44
CA GLN A 328 -4.42 5.59 17.80
C GLN A 328 -3.46 5.21 16.67
N ILE A 329 -2.51 6.11 16.40
CA ILE A 329 -1.35 5.87 15.55
C ILE A 329 -0.10 6.14 16.38
N ILE A 330 0.90 5.27 16.28
CA ILE A 330 2.16 5.40 17.01
C ILE A 330 3.28 5.72 16.00
N GLU A 331 3.88 6.90 16.13
CA GLU A 331 5.08 7.29 15.39
C GLU A 331 6.30 7.20 16.31
N GLY A 332 7.11 6.15 16.14
CA GLY A 332 8.23 5.87 17.04
C GLY A 332 7.76 5.57 18.46
N MET A 333 7.94 6.52 19.39
CA MET A 333 7.46 6.43 20.78
C MET A 333 6.33 7.41 21.08
N ILE A 334 5.84 8.15 20.08
CA ILE A 334 4.84 9.19 20.25
C ILE A 334 3.47 8.64 19.82
N ALA A 335 2.53 8.62 20.75
CA ALA A 335 1.15 8.23 20.48
C ALA A 335 0.34 9.45 20.01
N HIS A 336 -0.28 9.34 18.85
CA HIS A 336 -1.25 10.28 18.32
C HIS A 336 -2.63 9.66 18.44
N GLN A 337 -3.53 10.30 19.20
CA GLN A 337 -4.86 9.79 19.49
C GLN A 337 -5.93 10.74 18.95
N CYS A 338 -6.97 10.16 18.37
CA CYS A 338 -8.27 10.80 18.16
C CYS A 338 -9.27 10.09 19.09
N ARG A 339 -9.76 10.81 20.10
CA ARG A 339 -10.75 10.34 21.06
C ARG A 339 -12.11 10.91 20.70
N ILE A 340 -13.10 10.06 20.50
CA ILE A 340 -14.44 10.43 20.06
C ILE A 340 -15.41 10.05 21.17
N ASP A 341 -16.03 11.06 21.78
CA ASP A 341 -17.11 10.84 22.73
C ASP A 341 -18.36 10.36 21.98
N VAL A 342 -18.82 9.14 22.29
CA VAL A 342 -19.92 8.48 21.58
C VAL A 342 -21.23 9.25 21.72
N SER A 343 -21.47 9.83 22.90
CA SER A 343 -22.73 10.50 23.21
C SER A 343 -22.89 11.84 22.48
N THR A 344 -21.77 12.53 22.22
CA THR A 344 -21.76 13.87 21.60
C THR A 344 -21.26 13.86 20.16
N GLY A 345 -20.53 12.82 19.74
CA GLY A 345 -19.79 12.77 18.49
C GLY A 345 -18.57 13.70 18.43
N THR A 346 -18.16 14.28 19.58
CA THR A 346 -17.04 15.22 19.61
C THR A 346 -15.71 14.50 19.52
N ALA A 347 -14.93 14.81 18.48
CA ALA A 347 -13.57 14.32 18.31
C ALA A 347 -12.55 15.27 18.95
N THR A 348 -11.70 14.74 19.85
CA THR A 348 -10.59 15.43 20.48
C THR A 348 -9.28 14.78 20.07
N LEU A 349 -8.35 15.60 19.57
CA LEU A 349 -7.01 15.13 19.18
C LEU A 349 -6.03 15.33 20.34
N VAL A 350 -5.21 14.31 20.62
CA VAL A 350 -4.23 14.29 21.72
C VAL A 350 -2.89 13.72 21.22
N ILE A 351 -1.76 14.28 21.65
CA ILE A 351 -0.42 13.71 21.42
C ILE A 351 0.23 13.40 22.76
N ASP A 352 0.68 12.15 22.94
CA ASP A 352 1.40 11.66 24.14
C ASP A 352 0.67 12.05 25.43
N ASP A 353 -0.62 11.68 25.54
CA ASP A 353 -1.51 12.02 26.66
C ASP A 353 -1.57 13.52 26.99
N GLY A 354 -1.42 14.37 25.97
CA GLY A 354 -1.49 15.83 26.09
C GLY A 354 -0.15 16.48 26.43
N ARG A 355 0.95 15.73 26.45
CA ARG A 355 2.30 16.25 26.69
C ARG A 355 2.84 17.07 25.52
N GLN A 356 2.24 16.94 24.33
CA GLN A 356 2.66 17.67 23.13
C GLN A 356 1.46 18.34 22.45
N LEU A 357 1.72 19.48 21.81
CA LEU A 357 0.73 20.21 21.00
C LEU A 357 0.86 19.79 19.53
N PHE A 358 -0.27 19.80 18.82
CA PHE A 358 -0.27 19.74 17.35
C PHE A 358 0.40 21.02 16.83
N THR A 359 1.52 20.86 16.13
CA THR A 359 2.31 21.97 15.57
C THR A 359 2.09 22.14 14.08
#